data_AF-A0A6S7FUH8-F1
#
_entry.id   AF-A0A6S7FUH8-F1
#
_cell.length_a   1.000
_cell.length_b   1.000
_cell.length_c   1.000
_cell.angle_alpha   90.00
_cell.angle_beta   90.00
_cell.angle_gamma   90.00
#
_symmetry.space_group_name_H-M   'P 1'
#
loop_
_entity.id
_entity.type
_entity.pdbx_description
1 polymer ?
#
loop_
_entity_poly.entity_id
_entity_poly.type
_entity_poly.pdbx_seq_one_letter_code
_entity_poly.pdbx_strand_id
1 'polypeptide(L)'
;MRLYEIKLAESKDGHWQNIRKYVGDQVMLTSKDRKPAERCVEFMAGIIQEVDSFIVECKTLRSNLFDKENTVKPWKANELLFLENIIKDLSAIDTKMVKAKGDIFQNVCYLRRRVLESEAIQHDNSRSKRRMKENKRKSSNRKEQRKLRSCCKKLGQEIINRITGIEWRKPYLRLSTRKSSWKESSVSTNKYIFLFTLLLSNDINVNPGPVSNLKCQICLKTIRRNQALASCSECNVKFHSKCWDTSNMNPLSVKCQFCASTESSTGLLIDGTEQIQFPSNWSKLMSSRGLKICHQNICGLFNKIDLLRVNFDLMKELHILGISESHLTKDITDPEISISGYNIFRRDRQNNNYGGIVVYVKETVNSVRREDLESDFIEGIWLEILFPNTRSILVGNFYRPPEGSLYLSPNFDIELQNMLTSATCEKKEIIILGDFNYDFLNPTSGRTLKENLKDNGLMQIIKDPTRITNNSSTLIDIIGTTQTHNISTSAVIQNSMSDHDMIGCVRKVNNLKFAPRTVTVSCRNYKHYNPEQFISDLKRLNFSSNMNMDVDTV
;
A
#
# COMPACT_ATOMS: atom_id res chain seq x y z
N MET A 1 -45.90 16.09 -1.43
CA MET A 1 -45.10 15.55 -0.33
C MET A 1 -44.14 14.46 -0.81
N ARG A 2 -44.58 13.28 -1.27
CA ARG A 2 -43.65 12.24 -1.78
C ARG A 2 -42.75 12.66 -2.96
N LEU A 3 -43.27 13.36 -3.97
CA LEU A 3 -42.42 13.94 -5.03
C LEU A 3 -41.42 14.99 -4.53
N TYR A 4 -41.76 15.66 -3.42
CA TYR A 4 -40.89 16.61 -2.75
C TYR A 4 -39.82 15.89 -1.92
N GLU A 5 -40.17 14.75 -1.30
CA GLU A 5 -39.25 13.83 -0.62
C GLU A 5 -38.27 13.18 -1.63
N ILE A 6 -38.74 12.80 -2.81
CA ILE A 6 -37.89 12.29 -3.92
C ILE A 6 -36.92 13.38 -4.39
N LYS A 7 -37.38 14.62 -4.62
CA LYS A 7 -36.51 15.76 -4.96
C LYS A 7 -35.54 16.15 -3.84
N LEU A 8 -35.94 16.00 -2.58
CA LEU A 8 -35.06 16.17 -1.42
C LEU A 8 -34.00 15.08 -1.36
N ALA A 9 -34.35 13.83 -1.67
CA ALA A 9 -33.43 12.71 -1.78
C ALA A 9 -32.43 12.94 -2.94
N GLU A 10 -32.89 13.44 -4.10
CA GLU A 10 -32.01 13.83 -5.24
C GLU A 10 -30.93 14.84 -4.86
N SER A 11 -31.16 15.65 -3.81
CA SER A 11 -30.24 16.72 -3.38
C SER A 11 -29.24 16.32 -2.30
N LYS A 12 -29.47 15.22 -1.57
CA LYS A 12 -28.71 14.86 -0.36
C LYS A 12 -28.17 13.43 -0.33
N ASP A 13 -28.66 12.54 -1.19
CA ASP A 13 -28.37 11.11 -1.08
C ASP A 13 -27.28 10.65 -2.06
N GLY A 14 -26.28 9.91 -1.56
CA GLY A 14 -25.12 9.44 -2.34
C GLY A 14 -25.52 8.51 -3.49
N HIS A 15 -26.70 7.88 -3.41
CA HIS A 15 -27.25 7.05 -4.46
C HIS A 15 -27.54 7.82 -5.76
N TRP A 16 -28.01 9.07 -5.68
CA TRP A 16 -28.31 9.88 -6.88
C TRP A 16 -27.07 10.43 -7.57
N GLN A 17 -26.00 10.70 -6.81
CA GLN A 17 -24.69 11.04 -7.38
C GLN A 17 -24.09 9.86 -8.14
N ASN A 18 -24.24 8.65 -7.60
CA ASN A 18 -23.80 7.42 -8.26
C ASN A 18 -24.61 7.14 -9.54
N ILE A 19 -25.93 7.36 -9.53
CA ILE A 19 -26.76 7.24 -10.75
C ILE A 19 -26.22 8.16 -11.85
N ARG A 20 -25.94 9.44 -11.55
CA ARG A 20 -25.36 10.38 -12.55
C ARG A 20 -24.00 9.92 -13.09
N LYS A 21 -23.16 9.32 -12.22
CA LYS A 21 -21.85 8.78 -12.62
C LYS A 21 -21.99 7.60 -13.58
N TYR A 22 -23.01 6.75 -13.42
CA TYR A 22 -23.12 5.48 -14.14
C TYR A 22 -24.06 5.49 -15.36
N VAL A 23 -24.85 6.56 -15.54
CA VAL A 23 -25.73 6.78 -16.71
C VAL A 23 -24.96 7.26 -17.96
N GLY A 24 -23.65 7.55 -17.86
CA GLY A 24 -22.80 8.05 -18.95
C GLY A 24 -21.84 7.04 -19.59
N ASP A 25 -20.95 7.54 -20.45
CA ASP A 25 -20.03 6.76 -21.29
C ASP A 25 -19.05 5.85 -20.52
N GLN A 26 -18.81 4.66 -21.09
CA GLN A 26 -17.99 3.57 -20.53
C GLN A 26 -16.52 3.93 -20.28
N VAL A 27 -16.04 5.06 -20.81
CA VAL A 27 -14.62 5.42 -20.89
C VAL A 27 -13.99 5.66 -19.50
N MET A 28 -14.81 6.01 -18.50
CA MET A 28 -14.32 6.34 -17.15
C MET A 28 -14.56 5.23 -16.11
N LEU A 29 -15.10 4.07 -16.50
CA LEU A 29 -15.49 3.02 -15.57
C LEU A 29 -14.38 1.98 -15.36
N THR A 30 -14.07 1.69 -14.09
CA THR A 30 -13.05 0.72 -13.68
C THR A 30 -13.68 -0.55 -13.10
N SER A 31 -12.91 -1.62 -12.93
CA SER A 31 -13.39 -2.87 -12.30
C SER A 31 -13.93 -2.65 -10.88
N LYS A 32 -13.49 -1.61 -10.18
CA LYS A 32 -13.98 -1.22 -8.84
C LYS A 32 -15.41 -0.66 -8.86
N ASP A 33 -15.85 -0.14 -10.00
CA ASP A 33 -17.19 0.46 -10.17
C ASP A 33 -18.31 -0.58 -10.34
N ARG A 34 -17.97 -1.87 -10.50
CA ARG A 34 -18.94 -2.94 -10.75
C ARG A 34 -19.98 -3.06 -9.64
N LYS A 35 -19.57 -3.25 -8.38
CA LYS A 35 -20.49 -3.45 -7.25
C LYS A 35 -21.32 -2.19 -6.95
N PRO A 36 -20.75 -0.97 -6.97
CA PRO A 36 -21.55 0.26 -6.86
C PRO A 36 -22.59 0.42 -7.97
N ALA A 37 -22.24 0.12 -9.22
CA ALA A 37 -23.18 0.19 -10.34
C ALA A 37 -24.29 -0.86 -10.24
N GLU A 38 -23.97 -2.10 -9.82
CA GLU A 38 -24.96 -3.16 -9.53
C GLU A 38 -25.99 -2.70 -8.47
N ARG A 39 -25.52 -2.11 -7.37
CA ARG A 39 -26.40 -1.56 -6.32
C ARG A 39 -27.27 -0.40 -6.81
N CYS A 40 -26.78 0.41 -7.74
CA CYS A 40 -27.58 1.49 -8.35
C CYS A 40 -28.73 0.94 -9.20
N VAL A 41 -28.52 -0.16 -9.92
CA VAL A 41 -29.58 -0.83 -10.70
C VAL A 41 -30.68 -1.36 -9.78
N GLU A 42 -30.30 -1.98 -8.66
CA GLU A 42 -31.23 -2.50 -7.65
C GLU A 42 -32.02 -1.37 -6.99
N PHE A 43 -31.35 -0.30 -6.57
CA PHE A 43 -31.99 0.86 -5.97
C PHE A 43 -32.99 1.52 -6.93
N MET A 44 -32.60 1.76 -8.18
CA MET A 44 -33.53 2.34 -9.16
C MET A 44 -34.69 1.40 -9.51
N ALA A 45 -34.51 0.07 -9.43
CA ALA A 45 -35.60 -0.87 -9.62
C ALA A 45 -36.70 -0.68 -8.56
N GLY A 46 -36.32 -0.47 -7.30
CA GLY A 46 -37.27 -0.21 -6.20
C GLY A 46 -38.06 1.08 -6.43
N ILE A 47 -37.39 2.18 -6.78
CA ILE A 47 -38.07 3.46 -7.01
C ILE A 47 -39.01 3.40 -8.22
N ILE A 48 -38.58 2.77 -9.32
CA ILE A 48 -39.43 2.57 -10.50
C ILE A 48 -40.70 1.81 -10.12
N GLN A 49 -40.58 0.74 -9.34
CA GLN A 49 -41.73 -0.04 -8.88
C GLN A 49 -42.70 0.80 -8.02
N GLU A 50 -42.18 1.67 -7.16
CA GLU A 50 -43.01 2.58 -6.36
C GLU A 50 -43.72 3.63 -7.22
N VAL A 51 -43.01 4.23 -8.19
CA VAL A 51 -43.58 5.21 -9.13
C VAL A 51 -44.67 4.57 -9.99
N ASP A 52 -44.43 3.36 -10.50
CA ASP A 52 -45.42 2.57 -11.25
C ASP A 52 -46.67 2.30 -10.42
N SER A 53 -46.50 1.85 -9.17
CA SER A 53 -47.62 1.63 -8.24
C SER A 53 -48.44 2.90 -8.02
N PHE A 54 -47.79 4.04 -7.88
CA PHE A 54 -48.46 5.32 -7.70
C PHE A 54 -49.18 5.80 -8.97
N ILE A 55 -48.62 5.56 -10.15
CA ILE A 55 -49.28 5.81 -11.44
C ILE A 55 -50.56 4.97 -11.54
N VAL A 56 -50.52 3.70 -11.13
CA VAL A 56 -51.69 2.81 -11.12
C VAL A 56 -52.77 3.32 -10.15
N GLU A 57 -52.38 3.77 -8.96
CA GLU A 57 -53.30 4.36 -7.98
C GLU A 57 -53.97 5.62 -8.55
N CYS A 58 -53.20 6.53 -9.14
CA CYS A 58 -53.72 7.76 -9.77
C CYS A 58 -54.65 7.44 -10.95
N LYS A 59 -54.32 6.45 -11.79
CA LYS A 59 -55.20 5.96 -12.86
C LYS A 59 -56.51 5.39 -12.32
N THR A 60 -56.46 4.70 -11.18
CA THR A 60 -57.65 4.14 -10.51
C THR A 60 -58.54 5.26 -9.97
N LEU A 61 -57.95 6.25 -9.27
CA LEU A 61 -58.67 7.43 -8.80
C LEU A 61 -59.29 8.22 -9.96
N ARG A 62 -58.56 8.37 -11.06
CA ARG A 62 -59.06 9.02 -12.29
C ARG A 62 -60.29 8.29 -12.83
N SER A 63 -60.23 6.96 -12.95
CA SER A 63 -61.35 6.15 -13.44
C SER A 63 -62.59 6.26 -12.55
N ASN A 64 -62.42 6.41 -11.24
CA ASN A 64 -63.52 6.58 -10.29
C ASN A 64 -64.25 7.94 -10.40
N LEU A 65 -63.71 8.89 -11.15
CA LEU A 65 -64.37 10.19 -11.40
C LEU A 65 -65.43 10.12 -12.50
N PHE A 66 -65.39 9.09 -13.34
CA PHE A 66 -66.33 8.86 -14.42
C PHE A 66 -67.56 8.11 -13.92
N ASP A 67 -68.74 8.54 -14.36
CA ASP A 67 -69.97 7.82 -14.10
C ASP A 67 -70.21 6.69 -15.12
N LYS A 68 -71.37 6.03 -15.01
CA LYS A 68 -71.74 4.91 -15.89
C LYS A 68 -71.91 5.32 -17.36
N GLU A 69 -72.07 6.61 -17.64
CA GLU A 69 -72.18 7.18 -18.99
C GLU A 69 -70.82 7.70 -19.49
N ASN A 70 -69.74 7.45 -18.74
CA ASN A 70 -68.38 7.91 -19.03
C ASN A 70 -68.26 9.44 -19.08
N THR A 71 -69.05 10.14 -18.26
CA THR A 71 -68.97 11.60 -18.10
C THR A 71 -68.47 11.97 -16.71
N VAL A 72 -67.84 13.15 -16.59
CA VAL A 72 -67.32 13.66 -15.32
C VAL A 72 -68.18 14.85 -14.87
N LYS A 73 -68.59 14.83 -13.61
CA LYS A 73 -69.44 15.90 -13.05
C LYS A 73 -68.70 17.24 -13.10
N PRO A 74 -69.38 18.36 -13.44
CA PRO A 74 -68.72 19.66 -13.66
C PRO A 74 -67.82 20.13 -12.51
N TRP A 75 -68.24 19.93 -11.26
CA TRP A 75 -67.45 20.34 -10.08
C TRP A 75 -66.23 19.45 -9.79
N LYS A 76 -66.09 18.31 -10.47
CA LYS A 76 -64.92 17.41 -10.39
C LYS A 76 -63.95 17.58 -11.57
N ALA A 77 -64.25 18.46 -12.53
CA ALA A 77 -63.40 18.69 -13.71
C ALA A 77 -61.96 19.12 -13.33
N ASN A 78 -61.81 19.92 -12.27
CA ASN A 78 -60.49 20.33 -11.77
C ASN A 78 -59.70 19.16 -11.16
N GLU A 79 -60.39 18.21 -10.50
CA GLU A 79 -59.79 17.01 -9.92
C GLU A 79 -59.31 16.05 -11.03
N LEU A 80 -60.10 15.90 -12.09
CA LEU A 80 -59.72 15.14 -13.27
C LEU A 80 -58.48 15.72 -13.95
N LEU A 81 -58.48 17.03 -14.22
CA LEU A 81 -57.36 17.71 -14.88
C LEU A 81 -56.07 17.61 -14.04
N PHE A 82 -56.19 17.70 -12.71
CA PHE A 82 -55.08 17.51 -11.79
C PHE A 82 -54.48 16.10 -11.87
N LEU A 83 -55.32 15.06 -11.83
CA LEU A 83 -54.88 13.67 -11.94
C LEU A 83 -54.27 13.37 -13.31
N GLU A 84 -54.84 13.90 -14.40
CA GLU A 84 -54.28 13.72 -15.75
C GLU A 84 -52.89 14.34 -15.89
N ASN A 85 -52.68 15.54 -15.36
CA ASN A 85 -51.37 16.19 -15.34
C ASN A 85 -50.36 15.41 -14.50
N ILE A 86 -50.75 14.94 -13.31
CA ILE A 86 -49.87 14.12 -12.46
C ILE A 86 -49.50 12.81 -13.13
N ILE A 87 -50.46 12.09 -13.72
CA ILE A 87 -50.20 10.82 -14.42
C ILE A 87 -49.23 11.06 -15.58
N LYS A 88 -49.40 12.15 -16.34
CA LYS A 88 -48.51 12.51 -17.45
C LYS A 88 -47.09 12.79 -16.97
N ASP A 89 -46.93 13.58 -15.92
CA ASP A 89 -45.62 13.94 -15.36
C ASP A 89 -44.91 12.73 -14.77
N LEU A 90 -45.62 11.89 -14.00
CA LEU A 90 -45.07 10.67 -13.44
C LEU A 90 -44.66 9.66 -14.53
N SER A 91 -45.47 9.50 -15.58
CA SER A 91 -45.13 8.59 -16.69
C SER A 91 -43.87 9.07 -17.44
N ALA A 92 -43.68 10.39 -17.55
CA ALA A 92 -42.47 10.95 -18.15
C ALA A 92 -41.23 10.77 -17.26
N ILE A 93 -41.39 10.82 -15.93
CA ILE A 93 -40.32 10.51 -14.96
C ILE A 93 -39.96 9.03 -15.04
N ASP A 94 -40.95 8.15 -14.99
CA ASP A 94 -40.77 6.70 -15.06
C ASP A 94 -39.98 6.27 -16.31
N THR A 95 -40.39 6.78 -17.48
CA THR A 95 -39.69 6.53 -18.75
C THR A 95 -38.19 6.90 -18.69
N LYS A 96 -37.86 8.04 -18.05
CA LYS A 96 -36.47 8.48 -17.89
C LYS A 96 -35.69 7.59 -16.91
N MET A 97 -36.33 7.16 -15.82
CA MET A 97 -35.71 6.28 -14.83
C MET A 97 -35.45 4.88 -15.39
N VAL A 98 -36.39 4.32 -16.14
CA VAL A 98 -36.23 3.03 -16.84
C VAL A 98 -35.07 3.08 -17.83
N LYS A 99 -34.96 4.16 -18.62
CA LYS A 99 -33.84 4.36 -19.55
C LYS A 99 -32.50 4.43 -18.80
N ALA A 100 -32.41 5.28 -17.78
CA ALA A 100 -31.20 5.41 -16.95
C ALA A 100 -30.78 4.07 -16.33
N LYS A 101 -31.74 3.25 -15.87
CA LYS A 101 -31.47 1.90 -15.34
C LYS A 101 -30.87 0.98 -16.40
N GLY A 102 -31.41 1.02 -17.62
CA GLY A 102 -30.90 0.26 -18.75
C GLY A 102 -29.45 0.60 -19.07
N ASP A 103 -29.11 1.89 -19.10
CA ASP A 103 -27.77 2.37 -19.40
C ASP A 103 -26.75 1.91 -18.34
N ILE A 104 -27.09 2.01 -17.05
CA ILE A 104 -26.25 1.50 -15.96
C ILE A 104 -26.07 -0.03 -16.06
N PHE A 105 -27.14 -0.76 -16.37
CA PHE A 105 -27.08 -2.21 -16.50
C PHE A 105 -26.14 -2.66 -17.63
N GLN A 106 -26.16 -1.99 -18.79
CA GLN A 106 -25.21 -2.25 -19.87
C GLN A 106 -23.76 -2.03 -19.43
N ASN A 107 -23.51 -0.96 -18.67
CA ASN A 107 -22.20 -0.66 -18.11
C ASN A 107 -21.73 -1.73 -17.10
N VAL A 108 -22.64 -2.28 -16.29
CA VAL A 108 -22.35 -3.41 -15.40
C VAL A 108 -21.94 -4.67 -16.19
N CYS A 109 -22.66 -5.00 -17.28
CA CYS A 109 -22.33 -6.12 -18.14
C CYS A 109 -20.94 -5.99 -18.77
N TYR A 110 -20.59 -4.78 -19.22
CA TYR A 110 -19.25 -4.46 -19.75
C TYR A 110 -18.15 -4.67 -18.69
N LEU A 111 -18.36 -4.17 -17.46
CA LEU A 111 -17.41 -4.33 -16.37
C LEU A 111 -17.20 -5.79 -15.96
N ARG A 112 -18.25 -6.62 -16.00
CA ARG A 112 -18.15 -8.07 -15.74
C ARG A 112 -17.21 -8.77 -16.73
N ARG A 113 -17.27 -8.40 -18.02
CA ARG A 113 -16.42 -8.99 -19.07
C ARG A 113 -14.94 -8.66 -18.87
N ARG A 114 -14.61 -7.40 -18.53
CA ARG A 114 -13.22 -6.98 -18.27
C ARG A 114 -12.56 -7.67 -17.09
N VAL A 115 -13.32 -7.96 -16.03
CA VAL A 115 -12.79 -8.67 -14.85
C VAL A 115 -12.35 -10.08 -15.23
N LEU A 116 -13.17 -10.82 -15.99
CA LEU A 116 -12.86 -12.16 -16.46
C LEU A 116 -11.61 -12.20 -17.36
N GLU A 117 -11.44 -11.21 -18.24
CA GLU A 117 -10.24 -11.08 -19.08
C GLU A 117 -8.97 -10.85 -18.24
N SER A 118 -9.06 -10.03 -17.19
CA SER A 118 -7.93 -9.76 -16.29
C SER A 118 -7.52 -10.99 -15.46
N GLU A 119 -8.48 -11.81 -15.04
CA GLU A 119 -8.26 -13.06 -14.32
C GLU A 119 -7.63 -14.14 -15.23
N ALA A 120 -8.06 -14.22 -16.49
CA ALA A 120 -7.46 -15.12 -17.48
C ALA A 120 -5.97 -14.81 -17.72
N ILE A 121 -5.61 -13.52 -17.80
CA ILE A 121 -4.21 -13.07 -17.95
C ILE A 121 -3.36 -13.44 -16.72
N GLN A 122 -3.90 -13.32 -15.51
CA GLN A 122 -3.19 -13.74 -14.29
C GLN A 122 -2.98 -15.25 -14.22
N HIS A 123 -3.95 -16.04 -14.67
CA HIS A 123 -3.85 -17.49 -14.76
C HIS A 123 -2.75 -17.93 -15.73
N ASP A 124 -2.66 -17.30 -16.91
CA ASP A 124 -1.61 -17.61 -17.89
C ASP A 124 -0.20 -17.22 -17.42
N ASN A 125 -0.06 -16.08 -16.75
CA ASN A 125 1.19 -15.67 -16.11
C ASN A 125 1.66 -16.67 -15.04
N SER A 126 0.72 -17.23 -14.28
CA SER A 126 0.99 -18.27 -13.28
C SER A 126 1.44 -19.58 -13.92
N ARG A 127 0.82 -19.97 -15.05
CA ARG A 127 1.18 -21.16 -15.83
C ARG A 127 2.59 -21.04 -16.43
N SER A 128 2.97 -19.85 -16.90
CA SER A 128 4.32 -19.56 -17.43
C SER A 128 5.40 -19.71 -16.34
N LYS A 129 5.16 -19.17 -15.13
CA LYS A 129 6.09 -19.32 -13.99
C LYS A 129 6.29 -20.79 -13.56
N ARG A 130 5.25 -21.63 -13.64
CA ARG A 130 5.35 -23.08 -13.37
C ARG A 130 6.26 -23.79 -14.38
N ARG A 131 6.11 -23.50 -15.69
CA ARG A 131 6.97 -24.05 -16.75
C ARG A 131 8.45 -23.70 -16.55
N MET A 132 8.76 -22.46 -16.14
CA MET A 132 10.14 -22.04 -15.83
C MET A 132 10.75 -22.85 -14.67
N LYS A 133 10.01 -23.06 -13.58
CA LYS A 133 10.49 -23.86 -12.43
C LYS A 133 10.75 -25.32 -12.82
N GLU A 134 9.87 -25.91 -13.63
CA GLU A 134 10.03 -27.29 -14.11
C GLU A 134 11.27 -27.45 -14.99
N ASN A 135 11.49 -26.52 -15.92
CA ASN A 135 12.69 -26.52 -16.77
C ASN A 135 13.98 -26.40 -15.95
N LYS A 136 13.97 -25.60 -14.87
CA LYS A 136 15.12 -25.47 -13.95
C LYS A 136 15.42 -26.78 -13.21
N ARG A 137 14.38 -27.51 -12.76
CA ARG A 137 14.50 -28.86 -12.17
C ARG A 137 15.07 -29.88 -13.15
N LYS A 138 14.53 -29.95 -14.36
CA LYS A 138 15.03 -30.85 -15.43
C LYS A 138 16.51 -30.58 -15.76
N SER A 139 16.92 -29.31 -15.77
CA SER A 139 18.33 -28.92 -15.97
C SER A 139 19.24 -29.39 -14.82
N SER A 140 18.78 -29.28 -13.57
CA SER A 140 19.54 -29.76 -12.40
C SER A 140 19.74 -31.28 -12.44
N ASN A 141 18.67 -32.05 -12.69
CA ASN A 141 18.74 -33.52 -12.78
C ASN A 141 19.70 -33.97 -13.90
N ARG A 142 19.73 -33.27 -15.04
CA ARG A 142 20.69 -33.54 -16.11
C ARG A 142 22.14 -33.29 -15.70
N LYS A 143 22.41 -32.26 -14.87
CA LYS A 143 23.76 -32.01 -14.32
C LYS A 143 24.19 -33.11 -13.36
N GLU A 144 23.27 -33.61 -12.55
CA GLU A 144 23.53 -34.68 -11.58
C GLU A 144 23.80 -36.03 -12.27
N GLN A 145 23.00 -36.39 -13.26
CA GLN A 145 23.26 -37.58 -14.10
C GLN A 145 24.62 -37.52 -14.82
N ARG A 146 25.07 -36.34 -15.25
CA ARG A 146 26.42 -36.16 -15.82
C ARG A 146 27.53 -36.43 -14.82
N LYS A 147 27.37 -36.00 -13.56
CA LYS A 147 28.33 -36.29 -12.47
C LYS A 147 28.42 -37.79 -12.17
N LEU A 148 27.27 -38.46 -12.06
CA LEU A 148 27.18 -39.91 -11.87
C LEU A 148 27.90 -40.68 -12.98
N ARG A 149 27.62 -40.36 -14.25
CA ARG A 149 28.31 -40.99 -15.39
C ARG A 149 29.84 -40.76 -15.37
N SER A 150 30.29 -39.59 -14.93
CA SER A 150 31.72 -39.31 -14.77
C SER A 150 32.36 -40.13 -13.65
N CYS A 151 31.63 -40.40 -12.57
CA CYS A 151 32.11 -41.22 -11.46
C CYS A 151 32.22 -42.69 -11.88
N CYS A 152 31.18 -43.22 -12.54
CA CYS A 152 31.19 -44.59 -13.06
C CYS A 152 32.33 -44.83 -14.07
N LYS A 153 32.66 -43.83 -14.91
CA LYS A 153 33.83 -43.92 -15.82
C LYS A 153 35.16 -44.02 -15.08
N LYS A 154 35.35 -43.25 -14.00
CA LYS A 154 36.58 -43.31 -13.18
C LYS A 154 36.71 -44.66 -12.50
N LEU A 155 35.62 -45.14 -11.89
CA LEU A 155 35.58 -46.44 -11.23
C LEU A 155 35.84 -47.59 -12.21
N GLY A 156 35.23 -47.55 -13.39
CA GLY A 156 35.48 -48.55 -14.45
C GLY A 156 36.94 -48.58 -14.89
N GLN A 157 37.59 -47.41 -15.04
CA GLN A 157 39.01 -47.34 -15.38
C GLN A 157 39.90 -47.95 -14.28
N GLU A 158 39.53 -47.73 -13.03
CA GLU A 158 40.30 -48.22 -11.87
C GLU A 158 40.16 -49.73 -11.69
N ILE A 159 38.98 -50.29 -11.98
CA ILE A 159 38.75 -51.74 -12.02
C ILE A 159 39.54 -52.37 -13.16
N ILE A 160 39.53 -51.78 -14.36
CA ILE A 160 40.33 -52.27 -15.50
C ILE A 160 41.82 -52.29 -15.14
N ASN A 161 42.33 -51.21 -14.54
CA ASN A 161 43.74 -51.12 -14.12
C ASN A 161 44.14 -52.19 -13.10
N ARG A 162 43.22 -52.61 -12.20
CA ARG A 162 43.47 -53.66 -11.21
C ARG A 162 43.40 -55.08 -11.78
N ILE A 163 42.56 -55.30 -12.79
CA ILE A 163 42.37 -56.63 -13.38
C ILE A 163 43.47 -56.95 -14.39
N THR A 164 43.94 -55.99 -15.18
CA THR A 164 44.84 -56.28 -16.31
C THR A 164 46.32 -56.18 -15.97
N GLY A 165 46.72 -55.69 -14.79
CA GLY A 165 48.12 -55.60 -14.35
C GLY A 165 49.04 -54.73 -15.24
N ILE A 166 48.47 -53.99 -16.20
CA ILE A 166 49.20 -53.22 -17.22
C ILE A 166 48.93 -51.74 -16.99
N GLU A 167 49.97 -50.99 -16.64
CA GLU A 167 49.95 -49.52 -16.74
C GLU A 167 49.91 -49.12 -18.23
N TRP A 168 48.75 -48.66 -18.68
CA TRP A 168 48.63 -48.04 -19.99
C TRP A 168 49.35 -46.69 -20.02
N ARG A 169 50.59 -46.66 -20.49
CA ARG A 169 51.29 -45.41 -20.84
C ARG A 169 50.59 -44.75 -22.02
N LYS A 170 50.15 -43.50 -21.83
CA LYS A 170 49.63 -42.65 -22.90
C LYS A 170 50.66 -42.51 -24.03
N PRO A 171 50.28 -42.63 -25.32
CA PRO A 171 51.20 -42.30 -26.40
C PRO A 171 51.52 -40.81 -26.39
N TYR A 172 52.81 -40.50 -26.31
CA TYR A 172 53.35 -39.17 -26.56
C TYR A 172 53.16 -38.83 -28.04
N LEU A 173 52.30 -37.85 -28.33
CA LEU A 173 52.39 -37.06 -29.57
C LEU A 173 52.78 -35.64 -29.16
N ARG A 174 54.09 -35.36 -29.28
CA ARG A 174 54.63 -34.00 -29.31
C ARG A 174 54.22 -33.37 -30.64
N LEU A 175 53.39 -32.33 -30.58
CA LEU A 175 53.47 -31.22 -31.52
C LEU A 175 53.64 -29.95 -30.71
N SER A 176 54.79 -29.32 -30.89
CA SER A 176 55.11 -28.03 -30.33
C SER A 176 54.55 -26.93 -31.23
N THR A 177 53.97 -25.91 -30.57
CA THR A 177 53.77 -24.51 -30.97
C THR A 177 52.31 -24.01 -31.01
N ARG A 178 52.13 -22.95 -30.22
CA ARG A 178 51.13 -21.87 -30.27
C ARG A 178 49.65 -22.17 -29.99
N LYS A 179 49.15 -21.37 -29.03
CA LYS A 179 47.77 -21.08 -28.65
C LYS A 179 46.77 -21.19 -29.81
N SER A 180 45.83 -22.14 -29.72
CA SER A 180 44.40 -22.02 -30.03
C SER A 180 43.82 -23.42 -30.26
N SER A 181 42.97 -23.92 -29.35
CA SER A 181 42.40 -25.27 -29.47
C SER A 181 40.91 -25.25 -29.85
N TRP A 182 40.64 -25.71 -31.08
CA TRP A 182 39.67 -26.78 -31.48
C TRP A 182 38.21 -26.67 -30.98
N LYS A 183 37.14 -26.94 -31.75
CA LYS A 183 36.91 -27.93 -32.82
C LYS A 183 35.52 -27.69 -33.47
N GLU A 184 35.45 -27.81 -34.80
CA GLU A 184 34.28 -28.30 -35.57
C GLU A 184 33.91 -29.73 -35.11
N SER A 185 32.70 -30.30 -35.23
CA SER A 185 31.39 -29.88 -35.73
C SER A 185 30.37 -30.94 -35.30
N SER A 186 29.24 -30.53 -34.71
CA SER A 186 27.93 -31.15 -34.94
C SER A 186 26.89 -30.04 -34.81
N VAL A 187 26.72 -29.34 -35.93
CA VAL A 187 25.77 -28.24 -36.10
C VAL A 187 24.37 -28.81 -35.95
N SER A 188 23.61 -28.37 -34.95
CA SER A 188 22.18 -28.65 -34.92
C SER A 188 21.48 -27.70 -35.88
N THR A 189 20.93 -28.30 -36.94
CA THR A 189 20.18 -27.69 -38.03
C THR A 189 19.00 -26.81 -37.55
N ASN A 190 18.62 -26.90 -36.27
CA ASN A 190 17.49 -26.18 -35.69
C ASN A 190 17.70 -24.67 -35.52
N LYS A 191 18.94 -24.18 -35.42
CA LYS A 191 19.15 -22.75 -35.15
C LYS A 191 18.93 -21.87 -36.38
N TYR A 192 19.27 -22.37 -37.56
CA TYR A 192 19.06 -21.66 -38.82
C TYR A 192 17.66 -21.86 -39.37
N ILE A 193 17.04 -23.04 -39.19
CA ILE A 193 15.65 -23.28 -39.60
C ILE A 193 14.73 -22.30 -38.88
N PHE A 194 14.85 -22.15 -37.55
CA PHE A 194 13.99 -21.22 -36.78
C PHE A 194 14.17 -19.76 -37.20
N LEU A 195 15.40 -19.35 -37.57
CA LEU A 195 15.72 -18.00 -38.05
C LEU A 195 15.18 -17.74 -39.47
N PHE A 196 15.25 -18.73 -40.36
CA PHE A 196 14.68 -18.63 -41.71
C PHE A 196 13.15 -18.70 -41.71
N THR A 197 12.51 -19.46 -40.81
CA THR A 197 11.04 -19.50 -40.68
C THR A 197 10.46 -18.20 -40.13
N LEU A 198 11.20 -17.49 -39.26
CA LEU A 198 10.84 -16.16 -38.75
C LEU A 198 11.03 -15.03 -39.77
N LEU A 199 12.00 -15.16 -40.69
CA LEU A 199 12.22 -14.20 -41.77
C LEU A 199 11.23 -14.36 -42.94
N LEU A 200 10.74 -15.58 -43.16
CA LEU A 200 9.78 -15.91 -44.23
C LEU A 200 8.31 -15.73 -43.81
N SER A 201 8.02 -15.53 -42.52
CA SER A 201 6.63 -15.40 -42.04
C SER A 201 6.04 -14.00 -42.22
N ASN A 202 6.84 -12.99 -42.61
CA ASN A 202 6.44 -11.60 -42.82
C ASN A 202 5.58 -10.95 -41.69
N ASP A 203 5.63 -11.53 -40.49
CA ASP A 203 4.73 -11.24 -39.35
C ASP A 203 5.53 -10.73 -38.15
N ILE A 204 6.51 -9.86 -38.42
CA ILE A 204 7.28 -9.16 -37.40
C ILE A 204 7.19 -7.68 -37.69
N ASN A 205 6.33 -6.99 -36.95
CA ASN A 205 6.37 -5.53 -36.90
C ASN A 205 7.66 -5.10 -36.18
N VAL A 206 8.32 -4.05 -36.67
CA VAL A 206 9.61 -3.59 -36.15
C VAL A 206 9.39 -3.03 -34.75
N ASN A 207 9.75 -3.80 -33.71
CA ASN A 207 9.70 -3.34 -32.33
C ASN A 207 10.76 -2.23 -32.14
N PRO A 208 10.36 -0.97 -31.83
CA PRO A 208 11.32 0.05 -31.47
C PRO A 208 11.84 -0.31 -30.08
N GLY A 209 13.05 -0.86 -30.01
CA GLY A 209 13.66 -1.30 -28.75
C GLY A 209 13.70 -0.23 -27.64
N PRO A 210 14.13 -0.60 -26.42
CA PRO A 210 14.09 0.28 -25.25
C PRO A 210 14.82 1.61 -25.49
N VAL A 211 14.20 2.66 -24.95
CA VAL A 211 14.55 4.09 -25.07
C VAL A 211 16.05 4.34 -24.90
N SER A 212 16.60 5.16 -25.79
CA SER A 212 18.02 5.43 -26.01
C SER A 212 18.86 5.53 -24.73
N ASN A 213 19.96 4.78 -24.69
CA ASN A 213 21.04 4.96 -23.73
C ASN A 213 21.39 6.46 -23.58
N LEU A 214 21.29 7.00 -22.36
CA LEU A 214 21.59 8.40 -22.08
C LEU A 214 23.01 8.75 -22.54
N LYS A 215 23.15 9.72 -23.44
CA LYS A 215 24.45 10.19 -23.96
C LYS A 215 24.81 11.54 -23.37
N CYS A 216 26.08 11.70 -23.02
CA CYS A 216 26.64 13.00 -22.66
C CYS A 216 26.72 13.87 -23.92
N GLN A 217 26.18 15.08 -23.88
CA GLN A 217 26.17 15.94 -25.07
C GLN A 217 27.52 16.61 -25.38
N ILE A 218 28.51 16.51 -24.48
CA ILE A 218 29.87 17.01 -24.73
C ILE A 218 30.73 15.96 -25.44
N CYS A 219 30.80 14.74 -24.90
CA CYS A 219 31.67 13.69 -25.46
C CYS A 219 30.93 12.63 -26.28
N LEU A 220 29.60 12.73 -26.38
CA LEU A 220 28.67 11.85 -27.12
C LEU A 220 28.72 10.37 -26.69
N LYS A 221 29.45 10.04 -25.63
CA LYS A 221 29.53 8.71 -25.03
C LYS A 221 28.35 8.47 -24.09
N THR A 222 27.92 7.22 -24.02
CA THR A 222 26.89 6.75 -23.08
C THR A 222 27.33 6.96 -21.64
N ILE A 223 26.47 7.60 -20.85
CA ILE A 223 26.64 7.77 -19.41
C ILE A 223 26.17 6.48 -18.74
N ARG A 224 27.12 5.74 -18.16
CA ARG A 224 26.81 4.46 -17.50
C ARG A 224 26.17 4.71 -16.14
N ARG A 225 25.36 3.75 -15.68
CA ARG A 225 24.58 3.84 -14.43
C ARG A 225 25.43 4.15 -13.18
N ASN A 226 26.69 3.73 -13.18
CA ASN A 226 27.63 3.91 -12.07
C ASN A 226 28.53 5.15 -12.20
N GLN A 227 28.26 6.06 -13.14
CA GLN A 227 29.07 7.27 -13.35
C GLN A 227 28.33 8.51 -12.83
N ALA A 228 29.08 9.41 -12.19
CA ALA A 228 28.57 10.71 -11.75
C ALA A 228 28.12 11.55 -12.95
N LEU A 229 26.92 12.11 -12.83
CA LEU A 229 26.23 12.92 -13.83
C LEU A 229 26.12 14.37 -13.35
N ALA A 230 26.27 15.33 -14.26
CA ALA A 230 25.85 16.71 -14.07
C ALA A 230 24.68 17.02 -15.01
N SER A 231 23.67 17.75 -14.52
CA SER A 231 22.54 18.24 -15.31
C SER A 231 22.49 19.76 -15.22
N CYS A 232 22.25 20.44 -16.35
CA CYS A 232 22.00 21.88 -16.34
C CYS A 232 20.64 22.18 -15.71
N SER A 233 20.57 23.12 -14.77
CA SER A 233 19.33 23.47 -14.06
C SER A 233 18.26 24.11 -14.95
N GLU A 234 18.65 24.79 -16.03
CA GLU A 234 17.71 25.47 -16.94
C GLU A 234 17.21 24.56 -18.07
N CYS A 235 18.12 23.95 -18.83
CA CYS A 235 17.75 23.18 -20.03
C CYS A 235 17.68 21.66 -19.80
N ASN A 236 18.02 21.21 -18.59
CA ASN A 236 17.99 19.80 -18.17
C ASN A 236 18.82 18.83 -19.05
N VAL A 237 19.78 19.37 -19.81
CA VAL A 237 20.73 18.59 -20.61
C VAL A 237 21.75 17.92 -19.68
N LYS A 238 22.10 16.68 -20.01
CA LYS A 238 22.87 15.77 -19.15
C LYS A 238 24.30 15.57 -19.67
N PHE A 239 25.27 15.65 -18.76
CA PHE A 239 26.70 15.57 -19.03
C PHE A 239 27.39 14.62 -18.06
N HIS A 240 28.51 14.00 -18.46
CA HIS A 240 29.38 13.40 -17.44
C HIS A 240 29.85 14.52 -16.49
N SER A 241 29.88 14.26 -15.19
CA SER A 241 30.37 15.24 -14.21
C SER A 241 31.77 15.76 -14.58
N LYS A 242 32.67 14.89 -15.05
CA LYS A 242 34.00 15.27 -15.58
C LYS A 242 34.00 16.02 -16.91
N CYS A 243 32.93 15.92 -17.69
CA CYS A 243 32.80 16.71 -18.92
C CYS A 243 32.27 18.12 -18.63
N TRP A 244 31.56 18.30 -17.51
CA TRP A 244 31.10 19.60 -17.03
C TRP A 244 32.21 20.35 -16.28
N ASP A 245 32.91 19.66 -15.36
CA ASP A 245 34.08 20.18 -14.65
C ASP A 245 35.34 20.11 -15.55
N THR A 246 35.57 21.16 -16.33
CA THR A 246 36.81 21.33 -17.10
C THR A 246 37.86 22.07 -16.29
N SER A 247 38.33 21.47 -15.20
CA SER A 247 39.52 21.92 -14.46
C SER A 247 40.83 21.54 -15.16
N ASN A 248 40.90 21.71 -16.49
CA ASN A 248 42.13 21.87 -17.27
C ASN A 248 41.77 22.23 -18.73
N MET A 249 42.16 23.45 -19.13
CA MET A 249 42.03 24.12 -20.45
C MET A 249 40.83 25.09 -20.59
N ASN A 250 41.18 26.38 -20.45
CA ASN A 250 40.47 27.63 -20.80
C ASN A 250 39.46 28.24 -19.78
N PRO A 251 39.62 29.49 -19.28
CA PRO A 251 38.80 30.07 -18.19
C PRO A 251 37.39 30.53 -18.57
N LEU A 252 36.77 29.98 -19.61
CA LEU A 252 35.46 30.44 -20.13
C LEU A 252 34.33 29.37 -20.10
N SER A 253 34.52 28.22 -19.44
CA SER A 253 33.72 27.01 -19.73
C SER A 253 32.88 26.39 -18.60
N VAL A 254 32.53 27.09 -17.51
CA VAL A 254 31.44 26.62 -16.60
C VAL A 254 30.10 27.22 -17.02
N LYS A 255 29.77 27.12 -18.30
CA LYS A 255 28.47 27.53 -18.85
C LYS A 255 27.94 26.40 -19.71
N CYS A 256 26.66 26.09 -19.56
CA CYS A 256 25.97 25.15 -20.42
C CYS A 256 26.15 25.58 -21.88
N GLN A 257 26.72 24.73 -22.74
CA GLN A 257 26.90 25.08 -24.16
C GLN A 257 25.57 25.24 -24.92
N PHE A 258 24.45 24.85 -24.32
CA PHE A 258 23.12 24.90 -24.93
C PHE A 258 22.26 26.08 -24.46
N CYS A 259 22.43 26.55 -23.23
CA CYS A 259 21.64 27.68 -22.68
C CYS A 259 22.47 28.74 -21.94
N ALA A 260 23.80 28.61 -21.92
CA ALA A 260 24.76 29.49 -21.25
C ALA A 260 24.65 29.60 -19.71
N SER A 261 23.77 28.83 -19.07
CA SER A 261 23.62 28.80 -17.60
C SER A 261 24.86 28.26 -16.88
N THR A 262 25.19 28.85 -15.74
CA THR A 262 26.33 28.46 -14.88
C THR A 262 25.95 27.43 -13.80
N GLU A 263 24.66 27.15 -13.63
CA GLU A 263 24.16 26.30 -12.56
C GLU A 263 23.99 24.84 -13.01
N SER A 264 24.44 23.91 -12.16
CA SER A 264 24.32 22.48 -12.40
C SER A 264 23.97 21.71 -11.13
N SER A 265 23.15 20.67 -11.28
CA SER A 265 22.91 19.67 -10.25
C SER A 265 23.72 18.40 -10.51
N THR A 266 24.25 17.78 -9.46
CA THR A 266 25.04 16.53 -9.54
C THR A 266 24.25 15.35 -8.99
N GLY A 267 24.27 14.20 -9.68
CA GLY A 267 23.55 12.99 -9.25
C GLY A 267 24.14 11.67 -9.77
N LEU A 268 23.55 10.54 -9.34
CA LEU A 268 23.85 9.18 -9.79
C LEU A 268 22.62 8.54 -10.45
N LEU A 269 22.84 7.74 -11.50
CA LEU A 269 21.76 7.03 -12.21
C LEU A 269 21.41 5.71 -11.51
N ILE A 270 20.39 5.71 -10.66
CA ILE A 270 19.78 4.49 -10.11
C ILE A 270 18.35 4.40 -10.65
N ASP A 271 18.08 3.37 -11.46
CA ASP A 271 16.74 3.00 -11.98
C ASP A 271 15.87 4.08 -12.65
N GLY A 272 16.47 5.13 -13.22
CA GLY A 272 15.74 6.05 -14.12
C GLY A 272 14.69 6.92 -13.45
N THR A 273 14.64 6.94 -12.12
CA THR A 273 13.86 7.89 -11.31
C THR A 273 14.80 8.63 -10.37
N GLU A 274 14.60 9.94 -10.22
CA GLU A 274 15.32 10.76 -9.25
C GLU A 274 15.06 10.22 -7.83
N GLN A 275 16.12 10.03 -7.04
CA GLN A 275 15.95 9.70 -5.64
C GLN A 275 15.37 10.90 -4.90
N ILE A 276 14.32 10.65 -4.11
CA ILE A 276 13.90 11.50 -3.00
C ILE A 276 15.10 11.56 -2.04
N GLN A 277 15.76 12.72 -1.93
CA GLN A 277 16.73 12.95 -0.87
C GLN A 277 15.97 12.95 0.46
N PHE A 278 16.19 11.91 1.27
CA PHE A 278 15.74 11.93 2.65
C PHE A 278 16.50 13.02 3.43
N PRO A 279 15.83 13.75 4.33
CA PRO A 279 16.50 14.73 5.18
C PRO A 279 17.69 14.10 5.90
N SER A 280 18.78 14.85 6.11
CA SER A 280 19.99 14.36 6.81
C SER A 280 19.68 13.74 8.18
N ASN A 281 18.72 14.32 8.90
CA ASN A 281 18.21 13.82 10.17
C ASN A 281 17.60 12.41 10.06
N TRP A 282 16.93 12.11 8.95
CA TRP A 282 16.36 10.79 8.67
C TRP A 282 17.46 9.73 8.58
N SER A 283 18.47 9.98 7.74
CA SER A 283 19.57 9.03 7.52
C SER A 283 20.34 8.77 8.83
N LYS A 284 20.52 9.80 9.66
CA LYS A 284 21.14 9.66 10.99
C LYS A 284 20.29 8.79 11.94
N LEU A 285 18.98 9.00 11.96
CA LEU A 285 18.08 8.22 12.82
C LEU A 285 18.00 6.76 12.37
N MET A 286 17.92 6.51 11.06
CA MET A 286 17.81 5.17 10.51
C MET A 286 19.13 4.37 10.53
N SER A 287 20.28 5.04 10.49
CA SER A 287 21.58 4.37 10.64
C SER A 287 21.91 4.01 12.09
N SER A 288 21.22 4.62 13.05
CA SER A 288 21.43 4.37 14.47
C SER A 288 20.94 2.98 14.90
N ARG A 289 21.71 2.32 15.76
CA ARG A 289 21.38 1.00 16.29
C ARG A 289 20.41 1.11 17.47
N GLY A 290 19.31 0.38 17.42
CA GLY A 290 18.31 0.33 18.48
C GLY A 290 16.88 0.20 17.93
N LEU A 291 15.92 0.24 18.85
CA LEU A 291 14.49 0.28 18.54
C LEU A 291 14.13 1.69 18.07
N LYS A 292 13.65 1.79 16.84
CA LYS A 292 13.32 3.07 16.19
C LYS A 292 11.83 3.32 16.29
N ILE A 293 11.46 4.39 16.98
CA ILE A 293 10.07 4.76 17.27
C ILE A 293 9.85 6.15 16.68
N CYS A 294 8.84 6.31 15.84
CA CYS A 294 8.50 7.58 15.22
C CYS A 294 7.02 7.88 15.40
N HIS A 295 6.67 9.16 15.30
CA HIS A 295 5.30 9.66 15.27
C HIS A 295 5.11 10.67 14.14
N GLN A 296 3.95 10.61 13.50
CA GLN A 296 3.50 11.57 12.51
C GLN A 296 2.03 11.92 12.74
N ASN A 297 1.71 13.19 12.99
CA ASN A 297 0.36 13.68 12.72
C ASN A 297 0.18 13.74 11.20
N ILE A 298 -0.58 12.81 10.63
CA ILE A 298 -0.66 12.66 9.16
C ILE A 298 -1.77 13.51 8.56
N CYS A 299 -2.74 13.98 9.35
CA CYS A 299 -3.92 14.71 8.89
C CYS A 299 -4.57 14.04 7.65
N GLY A 300 -5.14 12.85 7.89
CA GLY A 300 -5.73 11.99 6.85
C GLY A 300 -4.76 10.93 6.34
N LEU A 301 -4.98 9.67 6.76
CA LEU A 301 -4.13 8.53 6.36
C LEU A 301 -4.55 7.95 5.02
N PHE A 302 -5.85 7.78 4.77
CA PHE A 302 -6.34 6.94 3.69
C PHE A 302 -5.91 7.42 2.30
N ASN A 303 -5.94 8.72 2.05
CA ASN A 303 -5.46 9.33 0.79
C ASN A 303 -3.94 9.34 0.65
N LYS A 304 -3.20 9.07 1.72
CA LYS A 304 -1.72 9.11 1.77
C LYS A 304 -1.11 7.72 1.98
N ILE A 305 -1.93 6.66 2.01
CA ILE A 305 -1.45 5.31 2.32
C ILE A 305 -0.42 4.79 1.32
N ASP A 306 -0.59 5.09 0.03
CA ASP A 306 0.37 4.64 -1.00
C ASP A 306 1.71 5.35 -0.87
N LEU A 307 1.69 6.65 -0.55
CA LEU A 307 2.90 7.40 -0.23
C LEU A 307 3.58 6.86 1.03
N LEU A 308 2.78 6.54 2.06
CA LEU A 308 3.30 5.91 3.28
C LEU A 308 3.94 4.55 2.99
N ARG A 309 3.33 3.71 2.15
CA ARG A 309 3.89 2.41 1.72
C ARG A 309 5.23 2.57 1.02
N VAL A 310 5.33 3.52 0.08
CA VAL A 310 6.59 3.84 -0.61
C VAL A 310 7.65 4.31 0.38
N ASN A 311 7.28 5.17 1.33
CA ASN A 311 8.18 5.58 2.39
C ASN A 311 8.63 4.35 3.19
N PHE A 312 7.75 3.47 3.64
CA PHE A 312 8.13 2.28 4.42
C PHE A 312 9.08 1.33 3.68
N ASP A 313 8.93 1.19 2.37
CA ASP A 313 9.86 0.41 1.54
C ASP A 313 11.28 1.00 1.53
N LEU A 314 11.38 2.32 1.68
CA LEU A 314 12.65 3.05 1.83
C LEU A 314 13.12 3.12 3.30
N MET A 315 12.20 2.92 4.25
CA MET A 315 12.39 3.04 5.70
C MET A 315 12.40 1.67 6.40
N LYS A 316 13.01 0.64 5.78
CA LYS A 316 12.97 -0.76 6.26
C LYS A 316 13.41 -0.99 7.71
N GLU A 317 14.13 -0.04 8.29
CA GLU A 317 14.65 -0.11 9.67
C GLU A 317 13.71 0.47 10.73
N LEU A 318 12.59 1.11 10.34
CA LEU A 318 11.61 1.66 11.28
C LEU A 318 10.89 0.52 12.01
N HIS A 319 10.76 0.60 13.33
CA HIS A 319 10.15 -0.50 14.11
C HIS A 319 8.72 -0.19 14.53
N ILE A 320 8.48 1.03 14.98
CA ILE A 320 7.17 1.49 15.46
C ILE A 320 6.90 2.86 14.85
N LEU A 321 5.75 3.03 14.20
CA LEU A 321 5.24 4.33 13.75
C LEU A 321 3.87 4.57 14.37
N GLY A 322 3.78 5.58 15.22
CA GLY A 322 2.51 6.16 15.64
C GLY A 322 2.01 7.18 14.63
N ILE A 323 0.71 7.16 14.38
CA ILE A 323 0.01 8.10 13.51
C ILE A 323 -1.13 8.72 14.30
N SER A 324 -1.15 10.05 14.35
CA SER A 324 -2.28 10.82 14.84
C SER A 324 -3.05 11.42 13.66
N GLU A 325 -4.33 11.75 13.91
CA GLU A 325 -5.24 12.27 12.88
C GLU A 325 -5.32 11.36 11.65
N SER A 326 -5.54 10.06 11.91
CA SER A 326 -5.70 9.08 10.83
C SER A 326 -6.94 9.36 9.97
N HIS A 327 -7.97 10.00 10.55
CA HIS A 327 -9.25 10.34 9.92
C HIS A 327 -9.96 9.11 9.34
N LEU A 328 -9.68 7.94 9.92
CA LEU A 328 -10.29 6.69 9.50
C LEU A 328 -11.66 6.51 10.12
N THR A 329 -12.52 5.82 9.39
CA THR A 329 -13.83 5.38 9.88
C THR A 329 -13.87 3.86 9.95
N LYS A 330 -14.88 3.34 10.67
CA LYS A 330 -15.18 1.90 10.72
C LYS A 330 -15.40 1.25 9.34
N ASP A 331 -15.72 2.05 8.32
CA ASP A 331 -15.96 1.56 6.96
C ASP A 331 -14.64 1.22 6.23
N ILE A 332 -13.52 1.78 6.69
CA ILE A 332 -12.18 1.48 6.16
C ILE A 332 -11.62 0.29 6.93
N THR A 333 -11.29 -0.78 6.22
CA THR A 333 -10.80 -2.03 6.79
C THR A 333 -9.26 -2.02 6.97
N ASP A 334 -8.75 -2.78 7.94
CA ASP A 334 -7.29 -2.89 8.18
C ASP A 334 -6.49 -3.30 6.93
N PRO A 335 -6.95 -4.22 6.06
CA PRO A 335 -6.26 -4.54 4.82
C PRO A 335 -6.08 -3.34 3.88
N GLU A 336 -7.02 -2.39 3.84
CA GLU A 336 -6.93 -1.21 2.96
C GLU A 336 -5.81 -0.26 3.38
N ILE A 337 -5.52 -0.21 4.68
CA ILE A 337 -4.44 0.59 5.27
C ILE A 337 -3.22 -0.26 5.65
N SER A 338 -3.14 -1.51 5.17
CA SER A 338 -2.05 -2.41 5.52
C SER A 338 -0.72 -2.00 4.89
N ILE A 339 0.35 -2.21 5.67
CA ILE A 339 1.75 -2.05 5.25
C ILE A 339 2.43 -3.40 5.42
N SER A 340 3.08 -3.90 4.37
CA SER A 340 3.71 -5.22 4.38
C SER A 340 4.78 -5.32 5.47
N GLY A 341 4.66 -6.31 6.36
CA GLY A 341 5.61 -6.56 7.45
C GLY A 341 5.32 -5.78 8.73
N TYR A 342 4.14 -5.15 8.84
CA TYR A 342 3.71 -4.43 10.03
C TYR A 342 2.30 -4.87 10.47
N ASN A 343 2.15 -5.06 11.77
CA ASN A 343 0.89 -5.20 12.47
C ASN A 343 0.26 -3.82 12.71
N ILE A 344 -1.07 -3.78 12.76
CA ILE A 344 -1.85 -2.56 12.95
C ILE A 344 -2.53 -2.61 14.31
N PHE A 345 -2.37 -1.53 15.08
CA PHE A 345 -3.19 -1.24 16.25
C PHE A 345 -3.89 0.08 15.99
N ARG A 346 -5.22 0.14 16.02
CA ARG A 346 -5.95 1.36 15.70
C ARG A 346 -7.05 1.68 16.70
N ARG A 347 -7.39 2.96 16.76
CA ARG A 347 -8.48 3.52 17.55
C ARG A 347 -9.09 4.67 16.77
N ASP A 348 -10.23 4.39 16.14
CA ASP A 348 -10.96 5.35 15.31
C ASP A 348 -11.89 6.19 16.20
N ARG A 349 -12.12 7.45 15.81
CA ARG A 349 -13.09 8.30 16.49
C ARG A 349 -14.50 7.89 16.08
N GLN A 350 -15.40 7.72 17.05
CA GLN A 350 -16.80 7.41 16.75
C GLN A 350 -17.53 8.65 16.21
N ASN A 351 -18.42 8.43 15.22
CA ASN A 351 -19.33 9.44 14.66
C ASN A 351 -18.65 10.70 14.06
N ASN A 352 -17.38 10.62 13.68
CA ASN A 352 -16.69 11.71 13.00
C ASN A 352 -15.58 11.16 12.09
N ASN A 353 -15.29 11.90 11.02
CA ASN A 353 -14.23 11.59 10.06
C ASN A 353 -12.89 12.27 10.41
N TYR A 354 -12.78 12.97 11.55
CA TYR A 354 -11.57 13.67 11.97
C TYR A 354 -11.03 13.10 13.28
N GLY A 355 -9.71 13.16 13.49
CA GLY A 355 -9.01 12.56 14.64
C GLY A 355 -8.62 11.09 14.42
N GLY A 356 -8.52 10.32 15.49
CA GLY A 356 -8.19 8.90 15.44
C GLY A 356 -6.68 8.60 15.38
N ILE A 357 -6.32 7.39 15.82
CA ILE A 357 -4.93 6.93 15.97
C ILE A 357 -4.72 5.59 15.30
N VAL A 358 -3.56 5.44 14.66
CA VAL A 358 -3.06 4.17 14.14
C VAL A 358 -1.62 3.99 14.59
N VAL A 359 -1.23 2.81 15.03
CA VAL A 359 0.15 2.46 15.33
C VAL A 359 0.55 1.24 14.50
N TYR A 360 1.57 1.41 13.67
CA TYR A 360 2.19 0.34 12.91
C TYR A 360 3.37 -0.22 13.69
N VAL A 361 3.38 -1.53 13.95
CA VAL A 361 4.47 -2.23 14.62
C VAL A 361 5.03 -3.31 13.72
N LYS A 362 6.33 -3.29 13.47
CA LYS A 362 6.99 -4.28 12.61
C LYS A 362 6.75 -5.68 13.17
N GLU A 363 6.38 -6.65 12.32
CA GLU A 363 6.04 -8.03 12.72
C GLU A 363 7.15 -8.74 13.54
N THR A 364 8.40 -8.29 13.39
CA THR A 364 9.55 -8.82 14.15
C THR A 364 9.63 -8.29 15.59
N VAL A 365 8.78 -7.33 15.97
CA VAL A 365 8.69 -6.75 17.31
C VAL A 365 7.48 -7.35 17.99
N ASN A 366 7.72 -8.07 19.09
CA ASN A 366 6.65 -8.61 19.91
C ASN A 366 5.97 -7.47 20.68
N SER A 367 4.68 -7.26 20.46
CA SER A 367 3.91 -6.19 21.08
C SER A 367 2.52 -6.66 21.49
N VAL A 368 2.02 -6.15 22.61
CA VAL A 368 0.67 -6.42 23.12
C VAL A 368 -0.02 -5.09 23.42
N ARG A 369 -1.28 -4.92 23.01
CA ARG A 369 -2.06 -3.72 23.36
C ARG A 369 -2.49 -3.79 24.83
N ARG A 370 -2.36 -2.67 25.54
CA ARG A 370 -2.70 -2.51 26.96
C ARG A 370 -3.92 -1.62 27.11
N GLU A 371 -5.08 -2.15 26.71
CA GLU A 371 -6.36 -1.45 26.80
C GLU A 371 -6.73 -1.08 28.24
N ASP A 372 -6.22 -1.83 29.22
CA ASP A 372 -6.39 -1.55 30.64
C ASP A 372 -5.68 -0.28 31.12
N LEU A 373 -4.75 0.27 30.32
CA LEU A 373 -4.11 1.56 30.55
C LEU A 373 -4.73 2.70 29.73
N GLU A 374 -5.71 2.41 28.86
CA GLU A 374 -6.36 3.39 27.98
C GLU A 374 -7.59 4.04 28.65
N SER A 375 -7.90 5.29 28.27
CA SER A 375 -9.11 6.00 28.71
C SER A 375 -10.03 6.28 27.51
N ASP A 376 -11.34 6.23 27.71
CA ASP A 376 -12.35 6.58 26.69
C ASP A 376 -12.36 8.06 26.32
N PHE A 377 -11.85 8.92 27.20
CA PHE A 377 -11.79 10.36 26.99
C PHE A 377 -10.55 10.84 26.23
N ILE A 378 -9.56 9.97 26.08
CA ILE A 378 -8.28 10.28 25.45
C ILE A 378 -8.11 9.41 24.22
N GLU A 379 -7.87 10.05 23.08
CA GLU A 379 -7.39 9.36 21.90
C GLU A 379 -5.96 8.91 22.18
N GLY A 380 -5.82 7.64 22.53
CA GLY A 380 -4.55 7.04 22.90
C GLY A 380 -4.55 5.53 22.71
N ILE A 381 -3.39 4.99 22.35
CA ILE A 381 -3.11 3.54 22.35
C ILE A 381 -1.87 3.29 23.18
N TRP A 382 -1.95 2.31 24.10
CA TRP A 382 -0.80 1.79 24.81
C TRP A 382 -0.37 0.44 24.26
N LEU A 383 0.91 0.29 23.98
CA LEU A 383 1.54 -0.96 23.58
C LEU A 383 2.63 -1.35 24.55
N GLU A 384 2.62 -2.60 24.99
CA GLU A 384 3.73 -3.22 25.70
C GLU A 384 4.65 -3.93 24.71
N ILE A 385 5.89 -3.45 24.60
CA ILE A 385 6.91 -4.02 23.74
C ILE A 385 7.72 -5.04 24.53
N LEU A 386 7.68 -6.29 24.07
CA LEU A 386 8.30 -7.43 24.73
C LEU A 386 9.68 -7.71 24.14
N PHE A 387 10.66 -7.90 25.02
CA PHE A 387 12.02 -8.24 24.64
C PHE A 387 12.39 -9.62 25.18
N PRO A 388 13.18 -10.42 24.44
CA PRO A 388 13.70 -11.68 24.97
C PRO A 388 14.61 -11.44 26.16
N ASN A 389 14.33 -12.11 27.28
CA ASN A 389 15.19 -12.12 28.49
C ASN A 389 15.48 -10.74 29.10
N THR A 390 14.71 -9.71 28.77
CA THR A 390 14.81 -8.38 29.40
C THR A 390 13.42 -7.82 29.68
N ARG A 391 13.34 -6.86 30.60
CA ARG A 391 12.07 -6.21 30.94
C ARG A 391 11.44 -5.56 29.72
N SER A 392 10.12 -5.70 29.59
CA SER A 392 9.32 -5.00 28.60
C SER A 392 9.26 -3.49 28.87
N ILE A 393 8.84 -2.74 27.85
CA ILE A 393 8.62 -1.29 27.93
C ILE A 393 7.22 -0.93 27.46
N LEU A 394 6.69 0.18 27.96
CA LEU A 394 5.39 0.71 27.53
C LEU A 394 5.62 1.85 26.53
N VAL A 395 4.93 1.76 25.39
CA VAL A 395 4.94 2.77 24.33
C VAL A 395 3.52 3.30 24.15
N GLY A 396 3.29 4.57 24.44
CA GLY A 396 1.99 5.23 24.31
C GLY A 396 1.97 6.18 23.12
N ASN A 397 0.97 6.08 22.25
CA ASN A 397 0.75 7.06 21.18
C ASN A 397 -0.55 7.83 21.42
N PHE A 398 -0.49 9.15 21.52
CA PHE A 398 -1.61 10.00 21.93
C PHE A 398 -1.94 11.10 20.92
N TYR A 399 -3.19 11.55 20.97
CA TYR A 399 -3.66 12.73 20.28
C TYR A 399 -4.56 13.54 21.21
N ARG A 400 -4.21 14.80 21.45
CA ARG A 400 -5.07 15.78 22.11
C ARG A 400 -5.61 16.73 21.05
N PRO A 401 -6.94 16.87 20.89
CA PRO A 401 -7.50 17.91 20.02
C PRO A 401 -7.07 19.32 20.44
N PRO A 402 -7.02 20.29 19.52
CA PRO A 402 -6.63 21.67 19.83
C PRO A 402 -7.62 22.35 20.78
N GLU A 403 -7.15 23.41 21.43
CA GLU A 403 -7.97 24.22 22.35
C GLU A 403 -9.24 24.73 21.63
N GLY A 404 -10.39 24.67 22.31
CA GLY A 404 -11.68 25.04 21.74
C GLY A 404 -12.32 24.00 20.82
N SER A 405 -11.67 22.84 20.58
CA SER A 405 -12.29 21.73 19.87
C SER A 405 -13.45 21.14 20.68
N LEU A 406 -14.58 20.84 20.00
CA LEU A 406 -15.72 20.14 20.59
C LEU A 406 -15.38 18.70 21.04
N TYR A 407 -14.25 18.16 20.58
CA TYR A 407 -13.79 16.81 20.88
C TYR A 407 -12.75 16.79 22.01
N LEU A 408 -12.33 17.95 22.51
CA LEU A 408 -11.45 18.03 23.66
C LEU A 408 -12.28 17.79 24.94
N SER A 409 -11.98 16.70 25.65
CA SER A 409 -12.59 16.46 26.96
C SER A 409 -12.17 17.55 27.96
N PRO A 410 -13.10 18.15 28.73
CA PRO A 410 -12.75 19.08 29.82
C PRO A 410 -11.83 18.47 30.87
N ASN A 411 -11.86 17.14 31.01
CA ASN A 411 -11.06 16.39 31.98
C ASN A 411 -9.79 15.78 31.36
N PHE A 412 -9.40 16.17 30.15
CA PHE A 412 -8.28 15.56 29.44
C PHE A 412 -7.00 15.46 30.28
N ASP A 413 -6.59 16.54 30.93
CA ASP A 413 -5.34 16.56 31.69
C ASP A 413 -5.39 15.64 32.94
N ILE A 414 -6.55 15.54 33.59
CA ILE A 414 -6.76 14.67 34.75
C ILE A 414 -6.74 13.21 34.32
N GLU A 415 -7.46 12.87 33.24
CA GLU A 415 -7.48 11.54 32.67
C GLU A 415 -6.08 11.11 32.20
N LEU A 416 -5.33 12.03 31.60
CA LEU A 416 -3.96 11.77 31.18
C LEU A 416 -3.07 11.49 32.40
N GLN A 417 -3.19 12.30 33.45
CA GLN A 417 -2.45 12.08 34.70
C GLN A 417 -2.75 10.71 35.29
N ASN A 418 -4.01 10.28 35.32
CA ASN A 418 -4.42 8.96 35.80
C ASN A 418 -3.81 7.84 34.94
N MET A 419 -3.89 7.95 33.61
CA MET A 419 -3.27 6.98 32.69
C MET A 419 -1.76 6.87 32.90
N LEU A 420 -1.05 8.00 33.00
CA LEU A 420 0.39 8.02 33.23
C LEU A 420 0.75 7.44 34.61
N THR A 421 -0.03 7.73 35.64
CA THR A 421 0.18 7.21 37.00
C THR A 421 -0.01 5.69 37.04
N SER A 422 -1.04 5.17 36.36
CA SER A 422 -1.26 3.72 36.23
C SER A 422 -0.11 3.04 35.49
N ALA A 423 0.35 3.63 34.39
CA ALA A 423 1.48 3.10 33.63
C ALA A 423 2.80 3.12 34.43
N THR A 424 3.08 4.19 35.17
CA THR A 424 4.29 4.30 36.00
C THR A 424 4.28 3.34 37.19
N CYS A 425 3.10 3.00 37.73
CA CYS A 425 2.95 1.99 38.79
C CYS A 425 3.47 0.60 38.36
N GLU A 426 3.50 0.28 37.06
CA GLU A 426 4.09 -0.97 36.56
C GLU A 426 5.62 -1.00 36.64
N LYS A 427 6.23 0.14 37.00
CA LYS A 427 7.68 0.35 37.13
C LYS A 427 8.45 0.02 35.84
N LYS A 428 7.79 -0.05 34.69
CA LYS A 428 8.40 -0.27 33.36
C LYS A 428 8.96 1.04 32.82
N GLU A 429 9.91 0.95 31.89
CA GLU A 429 10.32 2.12 31.10
C GLU A 429 9.15 2.54 30.20
N ILE A 430 8.90 3.85 30.14
CA ILE A 430 7.79 4.44 29.39
C ILE A 430 8.36 5.36 28.32
N ILE A 431 7.81 5.25 27.11
CA ILE A 431 8.00 6.20 26.02
C ILE A 431 6.61 6.61 25.54
N ILE A 432 6.31 7.90 25.59
CA ILE A 432 5.09 8.46 25.01
C ILE A 432 5.46 9.31 23.80
N LEU A 433 4.59 9.30 22.80
CA LEU A 433 4.70 10.08 21.58
C LEU A 433 3.31 10.52 21.15
N GLY A 434 3.23 11.62 20.41
CA GLY A 434 1.93 12.12 19.97
C GLY A 434 1.90 13.62 19.73
N ASP A 435 0.77 14.06 19.19
CA ASP A 435 0.43 15.46 19.06
C ASP A 435 -0.48 15.87 20.23
N PHE A 436 0.02 16.77 21.07
CA PHE A 436 -0.70 17.25 22.24
C PHE A 436 -1.33 18.63 22.02
N ASN A 437 -1.12 19.27 20.87
CA ASN A 437 -1.59 20.63 20.58
C ASN A 437 -1.27 21.65 21.70
N TYR A 438 -0.17 21.44 22.44
CA TYR A 438 0.40 22.38 23.40
C TYR A 438 1.78 22.78 22.91
N ASP A 439 2.05 24.07 22.80
CA ASP A 439 3.33 24.55 22.30
C ASP A 439 4.39 24.52 23.41
N PHE A 440 5.30 23.55 23.34
CA PHE A 440 6.37 23.40 24.34
C PHE A 440 7.45 24.48 24.23
N LEU A 441 7.52 25.22 23.12
CA LEU A 441 8.39 26.40 23.01
C LEU A 441 7.82 27.59 23.79
N ASN A 442 6.51 27.62 24.00
CA ASN A 442 5.84 28.62 24.81
C ASN A 442 5.79 28.20 26.30
N PRO A 443 6.41 28.94 27.23
CA PRO A 443 6.41 28.60 28.67
C PRO A 443 5.01 28.56 29.31
N THR A 444 4.04 29.32 28.79
CA THR A 444 2.69 29.39 29.37
C THR A 444 1.76 28.31 28.83
N SER A 445 2.06 27.73 27.66
CA SER A 445 1.26 26.67 27.05
C SER A 445 1.49 25.33 27.74
N GLY A 446 0.43 24.56 27.96
CA GLY A 446 0.49 23.19 28.48
C GLY A 446 1.15 23.04 29.84
N ARG A 447 0.99 24.02 30.75
CA ARG A 447 1.61 23.98 32.09
C ARG A 447 1.23 22.71 32.86
N THR A 448 -0.07 22.39 32.89
CA THR A 448 -0.59 21.17 33.54
C THR A 448 -0.02 19.90 32.91
N LEU A 449 0.07 19.83 31.58
CA LEU A 449 0.72 18.71 30.90
C LEU A 449 2.20 18.58 31.31
N LYS A 450 2.95 19.69 31.31
CA LYS A 450 4.37 19.69 31.70
C LYS A 450 4.56 19.22 33.14
N GLU A 451 3.67 19.62 34.05
CA GLU A 451 3.63 19.16 35.45
C GLU A 451 3.30 17.66 35.51
N ASN A 452 2.25 17.20 34.83
CA ASN A 452 1.86 15.79 34.77
C ASN A 452 2.99 14.89 34.25
N LEU A 453 3.72 15.33 33.21
CA LEU A 453 4.89 14.60 32.70
C LEU A 453 5.98 14.53 33.77
N LYS A 454 6.32 15.67 34.39
CA LYS A 454 7.35 15.75 35.42
C LYS A 454 7.04 14.89 36.64
N ASP A 455 5.80 14.92 37.12
CA ASP A 455 5.33 14.16 38.28
C ASP A 455 5.38 12.65 38.02
N ASN A 456 5.21 12.24 36.76
CA ASN A 456 5.36 10.87 36.30
C ASN A 456 6.79 10.51 35.84
N GLY A 457 7.77 11.39 36.09
CA GLY A 457 9.17 11.19 35.74
C GLY A 457 9.46 11.19 34.24
N LEU A 458 8.53 11.64 33.40
CA LEU A 458 8.69 11.74 31.96
C LEU A 458 9.39 13.05 31.59
N MET A 459 10.48 12.94 30.84
CA MET A 459 11.16 14.07 30.24
C MET A 459 10.84 14.13 28.75
N GLN A 460 10.39 15.29 28.28
CA GLN A 460 10.25 15.58 26.86
C GLN A 460 11.65 15.77 26.24
N ILE A 461 11.90 15.17 25.06
CA ILE A 461 13.24 15.12 24.43
C ILE A 461 13.34 15.79 23.04
N ILE A 462 12.25 16.33 22.50
CA ILE A 462 12.25 17.04 21.21
C ILE A 462 12.53 18.52 21.47
N LYS A 463 13.39 19.15 20.68
CA LYS A 463 13.79 20.55 20.90
C LYS A 463 13.44 21.48 19.75
N ASP A 464 13.38 20.93 18.55
CA ASP A 464 13.08 21.69 17.35
C ASP A 464 11.56 21.79 17.15
N PRO A 465 11.06 22.86 16.50
CA PRO A 465 9.65 22.98 16.12
C PRO A 465 9.20 21.79 15.27
N THR A 466 7.96 21.35 15.46
CA THR A 466 7.38 20.20 14.75
C THR A 466 6.28 20.58 13.78
N ARG A 467 5.71 21.79 13.91
CA ARG A 467 4.76 22.35 12.96
C ARG A 467 5.20 23.75 12.58
N ILE A 468 5.59 23.91 11.31
CA ILE A 468 6.06 25.19 10.76
C ILE A 468 5.08 25.61 9.66
N THR A 469 4.41 26.73 9.88
CA THR A 469 3.53 27.37 8.90
C THR A 469 4.14 28.70 8.46
N ASN A 470 3.52 29.38 7.50
CA ASN A 470 3.95 30.72 7.08
C ASN A 470 3.97 31.74 8.24
N ASN A 471 3.18 31.49 9.28
CA ASN A 471 2.89 32.48 10.33
C ASN A 471 3.31 32.00 11.73
N SER A 472 3.71 30.73 11.89
CA SER A 472 4.02 30.15 13.20
C SER A 472 5.04 29.01 13.10
N SER A 473 5.77 28.79 14.19
CA SER A 473 6.72 27.69 14.35
C SER A 473 6.58 27.15 15.77
N THR A 474 5.87 26.04 15.94
CA THR A 474 5.46 25.51 17.25
C THR A 474 5.97 24.09 17.47
N LEU A 475 6.21 23.71 18.72
CA LEU A 475 6.55 22.34 19.12
C LEU A 475 5.35 21.72 19.83
N ILE A 476 4.51 21.03 19.07
CA ILE A 476 3.25 20.42 19.57
C ILE A 476 3.27 18.90 19.56
N ASP A 477 4.17 18.31 18.76
CA ASP A 477 4.43 16.89 18.73
C ASP A 477 5.60 16.57 19.67
N ILE A 478 5.39 15.70 20.66
CA ILE A 478 6.41 15.43 21.68
C ILE A 478 6.80 13.96 21.73
N ILE A 479 8.03 13.72 22.18
CA ILE A 479 8.46 12.41 22.69
C ILE A 479 8.82 12.61 24.16
N GLY A 480 8.15 11.89 25.06
CA GLY A 480 8.43 11.86 26.49
C GLY A 480 8.97 10.51 26.92
N THR A 481 9.97 10.45 27.80
CA THR A 481 10.47 9.18 28.33
C THR A 481 10.90 9.25 29.79
N THR A 482 10.70 8.15 30.53
CA THR A 482 11.20 8.01 31.90
C THR A 482 12.69 7.70 31.97
N GLN A 483 13.31 7.26 30.87
CA GLN A 483 14.71 6.83 30.83
C GLN A 483 15.49 7.48 29.67
N THR A 484 15.80 8.77 29.80
CA THR A 484 16.50 9.53 28.75
C THR A 484 17.87 8.97 28.38
N HIS A 485 18.59 8.35 29.34
CA HIS A 485 19.88 7.71 29.09
C HIS A 485 19.81 6.51 28.14
N ASN A 486 18.63 5.88 28.02
CA ASN A 486 18.37 4.80 27.08
C ASN A 486 18.08 5.30 25.67
N ILE A 487 17.85 6.61 25.47
CA ILE A 487 17.70 7.20 24.14
C ILE A 487 19.08 7.55 23.58
N SER A 488 19.37 7.06 22.37
CA SER A 488 20.63 7.34 21.67
C SER A 488 20.56 8.60 20.81
N THR A 489 19.45 8.83 20.14
CA THR A 489 19.19 10.03 19.35
C THR A 489 17.69 10.28 19.30
N SER A 490 17.32 11.56 19.23
CA SER A 490 16.01 12.04 18.81
C SER A 490 16.18 13.02 17.64
N ALA A 491 15.16 13.17 16.80
CA ALA A 491 15.19 14.10 15.69
C ALA A 491 13.78 14.52 15.27
N VAL A 492 13.68 15.74 14.74
CA VAL A 492 12.59 16.17 13.88
C VAL A 492 13.02 15.95 12.42
N ILE A 493 12.13 15.32 11.66
CA ILE A 493 12.34 14.89 10.27
C ILE A 493 11.29 15.59 9.43
N GLN A 494 11.77 16.55 8.64
CA GLN A 494 10.95 17.23 7.65
C GLN A 494 10.40 16.26 6.61
N ASN A 495 9.12 16.36 6.32
CA ASN A 495 8.50 15.57 5.27
C ASN A 495 7.33 16.32 4.63
N SER A 496 6.82 15.78 3.53
CA SER A 496 5.72 16.37 2.77
C SER A 496 4.39 15.64 2.99
N MET A 497 4.21 14.92 4.10
CA MET A 497 2.99 14.16 4.40
C MET A 497 1.88 15.05 4.95
N SER A 498 2.24 16.06 5.75
CA SER A 498 1.34 17.06 6.31
C SER A 498 2.11 18.34 6.60
N ASP A 499 1.45 19.30 7.24
CA ASP A 499 2.07 20.50 7.82
C ASP A 499 2.82 20.20 9.13
N HIS A 500 2.82 18.95 9.61
CA HIS A 500 3.63 18.48 10.73
C HIS A 500 4.84 17.68 10.23
N ASP A 501 5.99 17.96 10.82
CA ASP A 501 7.20 17.17 10.67
C ASP A 501 7.14 15.91 11.54
N MET A 502 7.78 14.84 11.08
CA MET A 502 7.84 13.58 11.81
C MET A 502 8.81 13.70 12.97
N ILE A 503 8.43 13.23 14.15
CA ILE A 503 9.34 13.11 15.29
C ILE A 503 9.79 11.66 15.44
N GLY A 504 11.04 11.46 15.85
CA GLY A 504 11.56 10.12 16.07
C GLY A 504 12.60 10.04 17.15
N CYS A 505 12.71 8.87 17.77
CA CYS A 505 13.80 8.54 18.68
C CYS A 505 14.30 7.10 18.45
N VAL A 506 15.54 6.85 18.89
CA VAL A 506 16.14 5.52 18.86
C VAL A 506 16.50 5.10 20.28
N ARG A 507 15.73 4.15 20.81
CA ARG A 507 15.96 3.56 22.11
C ARG A 507 17.02 2.46 21.99
N LYS A 508 18.10 2.59 22.75
CA LYS A 508 19.19 1.60 22.83
C LYS A 508 18.62 0.28 23.30
N VAL A 509 18.93 -0.81 22.61
CA VAL A 509 18.58 -2.13 23.08
C VAL A 509 19.82 -2.97 23.19
N ASN A 510 20.10 -3.44 24.40
CA ASN A 510 21.16 -4.40 24.65
C ASN A 510 20.70 -5.75 24.07
N ASN A 511 21.50 -6.36 23.19
CA ASN A 511 21.31 -7.74 22.68
C ASN A 511 20.08 -8.06 21.82
N LEU A 512 19.60 -7.17 20.95
CA LEU A 512 18.67 -7.60 19.89
C LEU A 512 19.42 -8.24 18.70
N LYS A 513 19.31 -9.56 18.59
CA LYS A 513 19.27 -10.24 17.30
C LYS A 513 17.78 -10.43 16.98
N PHE A 514 17.17 -9.52 16.22
CA PHE A 514 15.88 -9.83 15.62
C PHE A 514 16.09 -11.05 14.72
N ALA A 515 15.42 -12.16 15.02
CA ALA A 515 15.60 -13.37 14.24
C ALA A 515 15.23 -13.07 12.77
N PRO A 516 16.11 -13.38 11.79
CA PRO A 516 15.73 -13.28 10.40
C PRO A 516 14.52 -14.20 10.17
N ARG A 517 13.53 -13.68 9.44
CA ARG A 517 12.25 -14.33 9.10
C ARG A 517 12.39 -15.83 8.83
N THR A 518 12.03 -16.67 9.80
CA THR A 518 11.78 -18.10 9.54
C THR A 518 10.34 -18.23 9.05
N VAL A 519 10.14 -18.21 7.73
CA VAL A 519 8.83 -18.55 7.17
C VAL A 519 8.66 -20.06 7.30
N THR A 520 8.00 -20.50 8.37
CA THR A 520 7.57 -21.90 8.48
C THR A 520 6.38 -22.09 7.54
N VAL A 521 6.65 -22.56 6.32
CA VAL A 521 5.59 -22.95 5.39
C VAL A 521 5.12 -24.34 5.81
N SER A 522 3.99 -24.42 6.51
CA SER A 522 3.29 -25.69 6.70
C SER A 522 2.71 -26.13 5.36
N CYS A 523 3.11 -27.31 4.89
CA CYS A 523 2.57 -27.91 3.67
C CYS A 523 1.80 -29.17 4.10
N ARG A 524 0.53 -29.30 3.70
CA ARG A 524 -0.21 -30.56 3.88
C ARG A 524 0.50 -31.67 3.08
N ASN A 525 0.86 -32.76 3.75
CA ASN A 525 1.57 -33.88 3.13
C ASN A 525 0.57 -34.86 2.50
N TYR A 526 0.35 -34.74 1.19
CA TYR A 526 -0.58 -35.60 0.44
C TYR A 526 0.00 -36.97 0.03
N LYS A 527 1.17 -37.37 0.53
CA LYS A 527 1.83 -38.64 0.13
C LYS A 527 0.95 -39.88 0.39
N HIS A 528 0.07 -39.81 1.38
CA HIS A 528 -0.88 -40.87 1.73
C HIS A 528 -2.34 -40.41 1.63
N TYR A 529 -2.61 -39.41 0.77
CA TYR A 529 -3.97 -38.94 0.55
C TYR A 529 -4.82 -40.02 -0.10
N ASN A 530 -5.87 -40.44 0.60
CA ASN A 530 -6.88 -41.35 0.08
C ASN A 530 -8.18 -40.56 -0.19
N PRO A 531 -8.54 -40.34 -1.48
CA PRO A 531 -9.73 -39.57 -1.83
C PRO A 531 -11.04 -40.24 -1.36
N GLU A 532 -11.11 -41.56 -1.33
CA GLU A 532 -12.33 -42.29 -0.92
C GLU A 532 -12.57 -42.15 0.58
N GLN A 533 -11.51 -42.22 1.37
CA GLN A 533 -11.58 -42.04 2.81
C GLN A 533 -11.92 -40.59 3.18
N PHE A 534 -11.33 -39.61 2.49
CA PHE A 534 -11.67 -38.20 2.66
C PHE A 534 -13.14 -37.89 2.34
N ILE A 535 -13.69 -38.47 1.26
CA ILE A 535 -15.10 -38.33 0.91
C ILE A 535 -16.00 -39.03 1.93
N SER A 536 -15.58 -40.19 2.46
CA SER A 536 -16.30 -40.88 3.52
C SER A 536 -16.36 -40.06 4.80
N ASP A 537 -15.26 -39.41 5.18
CA ASP A 537 -15.19 -38.54 6.36
C ASP A 537 -16.06 -37.29 6.17
N LEU A 538 -16.01 -36.66 4.98
CA LEU A 538 -16.89 -35.55 4.63
C LEU A 538 -18.37 -35.90 4.72
N LYS A 539 -18.76 -37.10 4.27
CA LYS A 539 -20.16 -37.57 4.36
C LYS A 539 -20.64 -37.83 5.79
N ARG A 540 -19.71 -38.06 6.73
CA ARG A 540 -20.01 -38.26 8.15
C ARG A 540 -20.15 -36.96 8.94
N LEU A 541 -19.75 -35.82 8.36
CA LEU A 541 -19.89 -34.51 9.00
C LEU A 541 -21.32 -33.98 8.80
N ASN A 542 -21.96 -33.60 9.91
CA ASN A 542 -23.28 -32.98 9.86
C ASN A 542 -23.14 -31.48 9.59
N PHE A 543 -23.29 -31.08 8.33
CA PHE A 543 -23.16 -29.68 7.91
C PHE A 543 -24.25 -28.75 8.45
N SER A 544 -25.30 -29.28 9.07
CA SER A 544 -26.41 -28.48 9.60
C SER A 544 -26.13 -27.83 10.96
N SER A 545 -25.13 -28.28 11.72
CA SER A 545 -24.77 -27.69 13.03
C SER A 545 -23.58 -26.73 13.00
N ASN A 546 -22.86 -26.60 11.87
CA ASN A 546 -21.57 -25.90 11.78
C ASN A 546 -21.52 -24.82 10.69
N MET A 547 -22.57 -24.01 10.52
CA MET A 547 -22.57 -22.90 9.54
C MET A 547 -21.75 -21.66 9.95
N ASN A 548 -21.10 -21.65 11.12
CA ASN A 548 -20.31 -20.51 11.61
C ASN A 548 -18.82 -20.81 11.84
N MET A 549 -18.24 -21.82 11.19
CA MET A 549 -16.79 -22.05 11.26
C MET A 549 -16.08 -21.63 9.98
N ASP A 550 -15.09 -20.75 10.13
CA ASP A 550 -14.16 -20.33 9.10
C ASP A 550 -13.41 -21.54 8.53
N VAL A 551 -13.25 -21.54 7.20
CA VAL A 551 -12.71 -22.66 6.40
C VAL A 551 -11.25 -23.00 6.76
N ASP A 552 -10.57 -22.11 7.48
CA ASP A 552 -9.17 -22.27 7.91
C ASP A 552 -9.01 -23.00 9.26
N THR A 553 -10.10 -23.42 9.90
CA THR A 553 -10.07 -24.04 11.25
C THR A 553 -10.12 -25.58 11.26
N VAL A 554 -9.77 -26.27 10.16
CA VAL A 554 -9.68 -27.74 10.09
C VAL A 554 -8.33 -28.24 9.58
#